data_AF-A0AAU3D2B2-F1
#
_entry.id   AF-A0AAU3D2B2-F1
#
_cell.length_a   1.000
_cell.length_b   1.000
_cell.length_c   1.000
_cell.angle_alpha   90.00
_cell.angle_beta   90.00
_cell.angle_gamma   90.00
#
_symmetry.space_group_name_H-M   'P 1'
#
loop_
_entity.id
_entity.type
_entity.pdbx_description
1 polymer ?
#
loop_
_entity_poly.entity_id
_entity_poly.type
_entity_poly.pdbx_seq_one_letter_code
_entity_poly.pdbx_strand_id
1 'polypeptide(L)'
;MIPVTCVEDAPPASGGERLIDDTTYGLVYRQGEGEWQHLRTPAVIRDEDEAADIIADLEALSISTGVEYRMIKIRHTATVLSPTIPAPSDVEPGPVAARKLRSGDRVILRGAERLVWKAVYQRVGHSLRIHTVPPAGQNPDYYGFTLIPGEVVELVERGPAVDVNGQPLTDS
;
A
#
# COMPACT_ATOMS: atom_id res chain seq x y z
N MET A 1 -52.92 3.39 29.87
CA MET A 1 -52.61 3.29 28.43
C MET A 1 -51.21 3.88 28.28
N ILE A 2 -50.19 3.01 28.19
CA ILE A 2 -48.77 3.41 28.15
C ILE A 2 -48.36 3.37 26.66
N PRO A 3 -47.84 4.45 26.06
CA PRO A 3 -47.31 4.38 24.72
C PRO A 3 -46.02 3.56 24.72
N VAL A 4 -46.02 2.52 23.88
CA VAL A 4 -44.83 1.73 23.55
C VAL A 4 -43.99 2.56 22.59
N THR A 5 -42.86 3.07 23.05
CA THR A 5 -41.85 3.66 22.18
C THR A 5 -41.10 2.51 21.51
N CYS A 6 -41.28 2.34 20.20
CA CYS A 6 -40.39 1.52 19.40
C CYS A 6 -39.00 2.16 19.47
N VAL A 7 -38.07 1.51 20.16
CA VAL A 7 -36.64 1.81 20.03
C VAL A 7 -36.28 1.36 18.62
N GLU A 8 -35.98 2.31 17.73
CA GLU A 8 -35.31 2.00 16.47
C GLU A 8 -33.96 1.37 16.84
N ASP A 9 -33.82 0.08 16.51
CA ASP A 9 -32.53 -0.60 16.48
C ASP A 9 -31.58 0.27 15.65
N ALA A 10 -30.54 0.81 16.30
CA ALA A 10 -29.41 1.37 15.58
C ALA A 10 -28.90 0.28 14.62
N PRO A 11 -28.69 0.58 13.32
CA PRO A 11 -28.15 -0.42 12.41
C PRO A 11 -26.81 -0.92 12.99
N PRO A 12 -26.52 -2.23 12.92
CA PRO A 12 -25.22 -2.72 13.35
C PRO A 12 -24.15 -1.96 12.57
N ALA A 13 -23.13 -1.45 13.28
CA ALA A 13 -21.96 -0.81 12.69
C ALA A 13 -21.33 -1.78 11.68
N SER A 14 -21.74 -1.65 10.42
CA SER A 14 -21.26 -2.47 9.33
C SER A 14 -19.90 -1.90 8.93
N GLY A 15 -18.86 -2.28 9.66
CA GLY A 15 -17.48 -2.26 9.16
C GLY A 15 -17.39 -3.26 8.01
N GLY A 16 -17.93 -2.87 6.85
CA GLY A 16 -18.11 -3.74 5.69
C GLY A 16 -16.80 -4.33 5.22
N GLU A 17 -16.81 -5.64 4.99
CA GLU A 17 -15.78 -6.31 4.19
C GLU A 17 -15.73 -5.63 2.81
N ARG A 18 -14.62 -4.97 2.50
CA ARG A 18 -14.44 -4.37 1.18
C ARG A 18 -13.56 -5.28 0.34
N LEU A 19 -14.10 -5.77 -0.77
CA LEU A 19 -13.30 -6.40 -1.80
C LEU A 19 -12.49 -5.31 -2.51
N ILE A 20 -11.18 -5.31 -2.36
CA ILE A 20 -10.29 -4.58 -3.26
C ILE A 20 -10.08 -5.47 -4.48
N ASP A 21 -10.45 -4.95 -5.64
CA ASP A 21 -10.09 -5.49 -6.94
C ASP A 21 -9.02 -4.56 -7.53
N ASP A 22 -7.76 -4.98 -7.46
CA ASP A 22 -6.63 -4.26 -8.05
C ASP A 22 -6.16 -5.04 -9.26
N THR A 23 -6.17 -4.38 -10.42
CA THR A 23 -5.68 -4.94 -11.67
C THR A 23 -4.35 -4.28 -11.98
N THR A 24 -3.32 -5.09 -12.12
CA THR A 24 -1.99 -4.64 -12.55
C THR A 24 -1.53 -5.46 -13.74
N TYR A 25 -0.60 -4.92 -14.50
CA TYR A 25 -0.04 -5.57 -15.68
C TYR A 25 1.43 -5.88 -15.42
N GLY A 26 1.77 -7.16 -15.45
CA GLY A 26 3.15 -7.61 -15.42
C GLY A 26 3.70 -7.75 -16.83
N LEU A 27 4.97 -7.45 -17.03
CA LEU A 27 5.66 -7.73 -18.27
C LEU A 27 6.51 -8.99 -18.11
N VAL A 28 6.47 -9.87 -19.10
CA VAL A 28 7.30 -11.07 -19.13
C VAL A 28 8.00 -11.19 -20.48
N TYR A 29 9.19 -11.78 -20.46
CA TYR A 29 9.99 -12.02 -21.65
C TYR A 29 10.43 -13.48 -21.72
N ARG A 30 10.76 -13.93 -22.92
CA ARG A 30 11.36 -15.25 -23.18
C ARG A 30 12.36 -15.11 -24.29
N GLN A 31 13.45 -15.88 -24.23
CA GLN A 31 14.40 -16.00 -25.33
C GLN A 31 14.28 -17.39 -25.96
N GLY A 32 13.95 -17.47 -27.24
CA GLY A 32 13.72 -18.74 -27.95
C GLY A 32 12.65 -19.61 -27.27
N GLU A 33 12.92 -20.91 -27.13
CA GLU A 33 12.01 -21.87 -26.47
C GLU A 33 12.14 -21.91 -24.93
N GLY A 34 12.76 -20.89 -24.31
CA GLY A 34 12.95 -20.84 -22.86
C GLY A 34 11.66 -20.70 -22.04
N GLU A 35 11.79 -20.68 -20.73
CA GLU A 35 10.67 -20.33 -19.83
C GLU A 35 10.39 -18.83 -19.86
N TRP A 36 9.12 -18.47 -19.62
CA TRP A 36 8.73 -17.06 -19.46
C TRP A 36 9.26 -16.52 -18.13
N GLN A 37 9.97 -15.40 -18.20
CA GLN A 37 10.57 -14.73 -17.05
C GLN A 37 9.95 -13.35 -16.83
N HIS A 38 9.79 -12.97 -15.57
CA HIS A 38 9.32 -11.63 -15.23
C HIS A 38 10.34 -10.58 -15.61
N LEU A 39 9.90 -9.58 -16.38
CA LEU A 39 10.65 -8.37 -16.61
C LEU A 39 10.48 -7.47 -15.39
N ARG A 40 11.59 -7.12 -14.72
CA ARG A 40 11.55 -6.25 -13.55
C ARG A 40 11.28 -4.81 -13.98
N THR A 41 10.07 -4.33 -13.77
CA THR A 41 9.72 -2.91 -13.94
C THR A 41 9.93 -2.16 -12.61
N PRO A 42 10.45 -0.91 -12.64
CA PRO A 42 10.62 -0.10 -11.45
C PRO A 42 9.29 0.42 -10.87
N ALA A 43 8.24 0.48 -11.70
CA ALA A 43 6.89 0.89 -11.32
C ALA A 43 5.86 -0.23 -11.58
N VAL A 44 4.76 -0.18 -10.82
CA VAL A 44 3.59 -1.04 -11.04
C VAL A 44 2.79 -0.45 -12.18
N ILE A 45 2.61 -1.21 -13.26
CA ILE A 45 1.80 -0.79 -14.40
C ILE A 45 0.34 -1.13 -14.09
N ARG A 46 -0.53 -0.12 -14.09
CA ARG A 46 -1.96 -0.28 -13.79
C ARG A 46 -2.85 -0.13 -15.01
N ASP A 47 -2.30 0.41 -16.09
CA ASP A 47 -2.99 0.64 -17.35
C ASP A 47 -2.55 -0.39 -18.39
N GLU A 48 -3.51 -0.90 -19.16
CA GLU A 48 -3.26 -1.85 -20.24
C GLU A 48 -2.55 -1.17 -21.42
N ASP A 49 -2.91 0.07 -21.71
CA ASP A 49 -2.33 0.85 -22.82
C ASP A 49 -0.87 1.18 -22.49
N GLU A 50 -0.58 1.57 -21.25
CA GLU A 50 0.81 1.77 -20.77
C GLU A 50 1.64 0.48 -20.89
N ALA A 51 1.06 -0.67 -20.54
CA ALA A 51 1.75 -1.96 -20.66
C ALA A 51 2.04 -2.31 -22.13
N ALA A 52 1.09 -2.04 -23.03
CA ALA A 52 1.22 -2.27 -24.46
C ALA A 52 2.29 -1.36 -25.09
N ASP A 53 2.32 -0.08 -24.71
CA ASP A 53 3.32 0.88 -25.18
C ASP A 53 4.75 0.43 -24.77
N ILE A 54 4.92 -0.01 -23.51
CA ILE A 54 6.23 -0.50 -23.04
C ILE A 54 6.66 -1.76 -23.81
N ILE A 55 5.72 -2.67 -24.13
CA ILE A 55 6.05 -3.86 -24.94
C ILE A 55 6.49 -3.46 -26.34
N ALA A 56 5.76 -2.55 -26.99
CA ALA A 56 6.10 -2.07 -28.33
C ALA A 56 7.50 -1.43 -28.34
N ASP A 57 7.82 -0.62 -27.32
CA ASP A 57 9.15 -0.02 -27.16
C ASP A 57 10.24 -1.09 -26.97
N LEU A 58 9.99 -2.11 -26.14
CA LEU A 58 10.94 -3.20 -25.91
C LEU A 58 11.18 -4.04 -27.16
N GLU A 59 10.12 -4.38 -27.89
CA GLU A 59 10.20 -5.11 -29.15
C GLU A 59 10.97 -4.33 -30.21
N ALA A 60 10.76 -3.01 -30.28
CA ALA A 60 11.53 -2.12 -31.17
C ALA A 60 13.02 -2.07 -30.81
N LEU A 61 13.37 -2.20 -29.52
CA LEU A 61 14.76 -2.23 -29.06
C LEU A 61 15.42 -3.61 -29.20
N SER A 62 14.63 -4.68 -29.30
CA SER A 62 15.10 -6.08 -29.27
C SER A 62 15.11 -6.78 -30.63
N ILE A 63 14.95 -6.04 -31.73
CA ILE A 63 14.74 -6.57 -33.09
C ILE A 63 15.75 -7.66 -33.50
N SER A 64 16.97 -7.65 -32.94
CA SER A 64 18.04 -8.59 -33.28
C SER A 64 18.32 -9.69 -32.25
N THR A 65 17.55 -9.81 -31.17
CA THR A 65 17.90 -10.70 -30.04
C THR A 65 17.04 -11.97 -29.92
N GLY A 66 15.98 -12.10 -30.73
CA GLY A 66 15.04 -13.24 -30.67
C GLY A 66 14.31 -13.34 -29.33
N VAL A 67 14.16 -12.21 -28.64
CA VAL A 67 13.43 -12.10 -27.38
C VAL A 67 11.98 -11.76 -27.70
N GLU A 68 11.07 -12.56 -27.13
CA GLU A 68 9.64 -12.33 -27.18
C GLU A 68 9.20 -11.65 -25.88
N TYR A 69 8.28 -10.70 -25.99
CA TYR A 69 7.68 -10.01 -24.86
C TYR A 69 6.17 -10.24 -24.85
N ARG A 70 5.57 -10.23 -23.66
CA ARG A 70 4.10 -10.17 -23.51
C ARG A 70 3.72 -9.55 -22.19
N MET A 71 2.51 -9.01 -22.14
CA MET A 71 1.90 -8.59 -20.89
C MET A 71 1.12 -9.76 -20.28
N ILE A 72 1.04 -9.76 -18.95
CA ILE A 72 0.16 -10.62 -18.19
C ILE A 72 -0.72 -9.75 -17.31
N LYS A 73 -2.03 -9.99 -17.37
CA LYS A 73 -2.99 -9.33 -16.49
C LYS A 73 -2.98 -10.02 -15.13
N ILE A 74 -2.67 -9.25 -14.09
CA ILE A 74 -2.62 -9.73 -12.71
C ILE A 74 -3.77 -9.09 -11.95
N ARG A 75 -4.82 -9.90 -11.69
CA ARG A 75 -5.96 -9.48 -10.89
C ARG A 75 -5.75 -9.90 -9.43
N HIS A 76 -5.76 -8.93 -8.54
CA HIS A 76 -5.66 -9.15 -7.11
C HIS A 76 -6.98 -8.81 -6.44
N THR A 77 -7.63 -9.84 -5.90
CA THR A 77 -8.78 -9.69 -5.02
C THR A 77 -8.33 -9.85 -3.58
N ALA A 78 -8.56 -8.83 -2.74
CA ALA A 78 -8.30 -8.90 -1.31
C ALA A 78 -9.56 -8.51 -0.54
N THR A 79 -9.94 -9.31 0.45
CA THR A 79 -10.93 -8.93 1.44
C THR A 79 -10.24 -8.04 2.47
N VAL A 80 -10.58 -6.76 2.47
CA VAL A 80 -10.12 -5.82 3.49
C VAL A 80 -11.18 -5.79 4.59
N LEU A 81 -10.79 -6.26 5.76
CA LEU A 81 -11.52 -5.97 6.99
C LEU A 81 -11.49 -4.46 7.19
N SER A 82 -12.64 -3.86 7.51
CA SER A 82 -12.69 -2.44 7.85
C SER A 82 -11.56 -2.12 8.83
N PRO A 83 -10.79 -1.05 8.60
CA PRO A 83 -9.67 -0.71 9.47
C PRO A 83 -10.25 -0.53 10.86
N THR A 84 -10.05 -1.52 11.74
CA THR A 84 -10.29 -1.33 13.15
C THR A 84 -9.32 -0.23 13.55
N ILE A 85 -9.83 0.95 13.91
CA ILE A 85 -8.99 2.02 14.44
C ILE A 85 -8.33 1.42 15.68
N PRO A 86 -7.02 1.11 15.63
CA PRO A 86 -6.41 0.49 16.78
C PRO A 86 -6.34 1.57 17.84
N ALA A 87 -6.93 1.29 19.01
CA ALA A 87 -6.80 2.18 20.16
C ALA A 87 -5.33 2.57 20.36
N PRO A 88 -5.04 3.80 20.82
CA PRO A 88 -3.68 4.14 21.26
C PRO A 88 -3.25 3.06 22.25
N SER A 89 -2.23 2.30 21.88
CA SER A 89 -1.66 1.30 22.77
C SER A 89 -0.51 1.95 23.51
N ASP A 90 -0.34 1.63 24.79
CA ASP A 90 0.81 1.99 25.64
C ASP A 90 2.11 1.29 25.15
N VAL A 91 2.45 1.43 23.87
CA VAL A 91 3.73 0.97 23.36
C VAL A 91 4.74 2.03 23.71
N GLU A 92 5.70 1.64 24.54
CA GLU A 92 6.80 2.51 24.93
C GLU A 92 7.57 2.99 23.69
N PRO A 93 7.99 4.26 23.66
CA PRO A 93 8.91 4.77 22.65
C PRO A 93 10.17 3.91 22.56
N GLY A 94 10.74 3.79 21.37
CA GLY A 94 11.96 3.02 21.15
C GLY A 94 11.98 2.23 19.84
N PRO A 95 12.94 1.29 19.70
CA PRO A 95 13.15 0.56 18.46
C PRO A 95 12.03 -0.43 18.17
N VAL A 96 11.40 -0.32 17.00
CA VAL A 96 10.35 -1.23 16.54
C VAL A 96 10.63 -1.73 15.13
N ALA A 97 10.28 -2.99 14.85
CA ALA A 97 10.38 -3.52 13.49
C ALA A 97 9.38 -2.81 12.56
N ALA A 98 9.79 -2.45 11.35
CA ALA A 98 9.00 -1.72 10.37
C ALA A 98 7.63 -2.37 10.10
N ARG A 99 7.55 -3.71 10.10
CA ARG A 99 6.28 -4.45 9.97
C ARG A 99 5.23 -4.19 11.05
N LYS A 100 5.62 -3.60 12.19
CA LYS A 100 4.73 -3.23 13.30
C LYS A 100 4.23 -1.79 13.20
N LEU A 101 4.71 -1.02 12.23
CA LEU A 101 4.28 0.35 12.00
C LEU A 101 2.86 0.37 11.45
N ARG A 102 2.08 1.33 11.94
CA ARG A 102 0.69 1.56 11.53
C ARG A 102 0.40 3.05 11.35
N SER A 103 -0.75 3.37 10.75
CA SER A 103 -1.22 4.75 10.69
C SER A 103 -1.32 5.34 12.10
N GLY A 104 -0.88 6.57 12.29
CA GLY A 104 -0.82 7.25 13.59
C GLY A 104 0.51 7.13 14.34
N ASP A 105 1.42 6.25 13.92
CA ASP A 105 2.74 6.15 14.54
C ASP A 105 3.61 7.36 14.15
N ARG A 106 4.22 8.01 15.15
CA ARG A 106 5.29 8.99 14.97
C ARG A 106 6.63 8.28 15.09
N VAL A 107 7.47 8.42 14.08
CA VAL A 107 8.73 7.68 13.97
C VAL A 107 9.87 8.57 13.49
N ILE A 108 11.11 8.22 13.83
CA ILE A 108 12.29 8.84 13.20
C ILE A 108 12.64 8.07 11.93
N LEU A 109 12.43 8.69 10.77
CA LEU A 109 12.82 8.15 9.47
C LEU A 109 13.81 9.10 8.81
N ARG A 110 14.98 8.57 8.45
CA ARG A 110 16.10 9.34 7.87
C ARG A 110 16.45 10.60 8.66
N GLY A 111 16.45 10.49 9.99
CA GLY A 111 16.84 11.57 10.90
C GLY A 111 15.78 12.65 11.13
N ALA A 112 14.56 12.48 10.62
CA ALA A 112 13.45 13.39 10.86
C ALA A 112 12.27 12.65 11.48
N GLU A 113 11.57 13.30 12.41
CA GLU A 113 10.29 12.81 12.89
C GLU A 113 9.24 12.87 11.77
N ARG A 114 8.49 11.79 11.61
CA ARG A 114 7.47 11.60 10.58
C ARG A 114 6.24 10.95 11.17
N LEU A 115 5.07 11.42 10.76
CA LEU A 115 3.79 10.79 11.07
C LEU A 115 3.42 9.80 9.96
N VAL A 116 3.24 8.53 10.31
CA VAL A 116 2.81 7.48 9.36
C VAL A 116 1.31 7.61 9.11
N TRP A 117 0.89 7.66 7.84
CA TRP A 117 -0.54 7.57 7.48
C TRP A 117 -0.91 6.24 6.81
N LYS A 118 0.07 5.56 6.19
CA LYS A 118 -0.17 4.27 5.52
C LYS A 118 1.10 3.43 5.46
N ALA A 119 0.97 2.13 5.70
CA ALA A 119 2.02 1.15 5.45
C ALA A 119 1.51 0.12 4.43
N VAL A 120 2.26 -0.13 3.35
CA VAL A 120 1.87 -1.05 2.27
C VAL A 120 2.96 -2.08 2.06
N TYR A 121 2.61 -3.36 2.16
CA TYR A 121 3.54 -4.43 1.83
C TYR A 121 3.62 -4.63 0.31
N GLN A 122 4.79 -4.35 -0.27
CA GLN A 122 5.07 -4.52 -1.69
C GLN A 122 5.63 -5.93 -1.92
N ARG A 123 4.77 -6.85 -2.36
CA ARG A 123 5.11 -8.28 -2.55
C ARG A 123 6.24 -8.50 -3.54
N VAL A 124 6.26 -7.78 -4.66
CA VAL A 124 7.26 -7.93 -5.73
C VAL A 124 8.69 -7.63 -5.25
N GLY A 125 8.84 -6.77 -4.23
CA GLY A 125 10.14 -6.40 -3.66
C GLY A 125 10.38 -6.96 -2.25
N HIS A 126 9.46 -7.76 -1.71
CA HIS A 126 9.43 -8.18 -0.31
C HIS A 126 9.69 -7.02 0.68
N SER A 127 9.20 -5.83 0.36
CA SER A 127 9.48 -4.60 1.08
C SER A 127 8.21 -3.99 1.65
N LEU A 128 8.38 -3.08 2.61
CA LEU A 128 7.31 -2.30 3.18
C LEU A 128 7.48 -0.85 2.74
N ARG A 129 6.47 -0.31 2.05
CA ARG A 129 6.38 1.11 1.70
C ARG A 129 5.64 1.84 2.82
N ILE A 130 6.37 2.61 3.62
CA ILE A 130 5.83 3.48 4.65
C ILE A 130 5.56 4.85 4.07
N HIS A 131 4.30 5.23 3.95
CA HIS A 131 3.92 6.58 3.58
C HIS A 131 3.70 7.43 4.83
N THR A 132 4.33 8.61 4.81
CA THR A 132 4.25 9.59 5.88
C THR A 132 3.47 10.82 5.43
N VAL A 133 2.87 11.52 6.37
CA VAL A 133 2.11 12.74 6.11
C VAL A 133 3.07 13.77 5.51
N PRO A 134 2.81 14.25 4.28
CA PRO A 134 3.65 15.25 3.65
C PRO A 134 3.48 16.59 4.39
N PRO A 135 4.49 17.47 4.34
CA PRO A 135 4.31 18.88 4.68
C PRO A 135 3.17 19.47 3.84
N ALA A 136 2.43 20.42 4.42
CA ALA A 136 1.28 21.03 3.78
C ALA A 136 1.59 21.52 2.36
N GLY A 137 0.74 21.11 1.40
CA GLY A 137 0.89 21.48 -0.02
C GLY A 137 1.88 20.62 -0.82
N GLN A 138 2.49 19.58 -0.25
CA GLN A 138 3.39 18.69 -0.99
C GLN A 138 2.71 17.39 -1.45
N ASN A 139 3.21 16.81 -2.54
CA ASN A 139 2.67 15.57 -3.10
C ASN A 139 2.98 14.37 -2.16
N PRO A 140 1.96 13.61 -1.70
CA PRO A 140 2.12 12.48 -0.78
C PRO A 140 3.02 11.34 -1.29
N ASP A 141 3.12 11.14 -2.60
CA ASP A 141 3.86 10.01 -3.17
C ASP A 141 5.38 10.13 -2.97
N TYR A 142 5.90 11.35 -2.84
CA TYR A 142 7.31 11.61 -2.51
C TYR A 142 7.65 11.29 -1.05
N TYR A 143 6.64 11.19 -0.18
CA TYR A 143 6.79 10.92 1.26
C TYR A 143 6.62 9.44 1.59
N GLY A 144 6.92 8.57 0.62
CA GLY A 144 7.01 7.13 0.77
C GLY A 144 8.44 6.63 0.96
N PHE A 145 8.67 5.87 2.03
CA PHE A 145 9.96 5.27 2.38
C PHE A 145 9.86 3.75 2.23
N THR A 146 10.78 3.15 1.47
CA THR A 146 10.86 1.70 1.35
C THR A 146 11.79 1.15 2.42
N LEU A 147 11.26 0.26 3.26
CA LEU A 147 11.99 -0.43 4.33
C LEU A 147 11.90 -1.94 4.15
N ILE A 148 12.84 -2.67 4.74
CA ILE A 148 12.71 -4.13 4.88
C ILE A 148 11.76 -4.41 6.07
N PRO A 149 10.86 -5.42 6.02
CA PRO A 149 9.91 -5.67 7.12
C PRO A 149 10.54 -5.92 8.50
N GLY A 150 11.79 -6.37 8.55
CA GLY A 150 12.57 -6.57 9.76
C GLY A 150 13.44 -5.39 10.19
N GLU A 151 13.52 -4.34 9.36
CA GLU A 151 14.30 -3.13 9.64
C GLU A 151 13.75 -2.43 10.88
N VAL A 152 14.64 -1.91 11.72
CA VAL A 152 14.27 -1.26 12.98
C VAL A 152 14.15 0.24 12.75
N VAL A 153 13.04 0.81 13.22
CA VAL A 153 12.75 2.24 13.18
C VAL A 153 12.47 2.70 14.60
N GLU A 154 12.95 3.90 14.95
CA GLU A 154 12.67 4.51 16.24
C GLU A 154 11.22 5.03 16.27
N LEU A 155 10.39 4.46 17.13
CA LEU A 155 9.05 4.94 17.44
C LEU A 155 9.14 6.01 18.52
N VAL A 156 8.62 7.19 18.23
CA VAL A 156 8.52 8.32 19.16
C VAL A 156 7.23 8.21 19.96
N GLU A 157 6.11 7.96 19.29
CA GLU A 157 4.78 7.95 19.89
C GLU A 157 3.82 7.15 19.01
N ARG A 158 2.80 6.56 19.64
CA ARG A 158 1.71 5.88 18.94
C ARG A 158 0.40 6.63 19.11
N GLY A 159 -0.03 7.29 18.04
CA GLY A 159 -1.29 8.05 17.99
C GLY A 159 -2.47 7.27 17.39
N PRO A 160 -3.64 7.94 17.29
CA PRO A 160 -4.78 7.43 16.53
C PRO A 160 -4.45 7.35 15.04
N ALA A 161 -5.16 6.50 14.30
CA ALA A 161 -5.01 6.42 12.84
C ALA A 161 -5.35 7.77 12.19
N VAL A 162 -4.56 8.16 11.19
CA VAL A 162 -4.70 9.43 10.48
C VAL A 162 -4.87 9.25 8.96
N ASP A 163 -5.45 10.26 8.32
CA ASP A 163 -5.50 10.40 6.87
C ASP A 163 -4.18 10.94 6.28
N VAL A 164 -4.14 11.13 4.96
CA VAL A 164 -2.98 11.68 4.24
C VAL A 164 -2.60 13.10 4.68
N ASN A 165 -3.53 13.85 5.29
CA ASN A 165 -3.32 15.21 5.79
C ASN A 165 -2.97 15.23 7.29
N GLY A 166 -2.83 14.06 7.92
CA GLY A 166 -2.57 13.93 9.35
C GLY A 166 -3.78 14.16 10.25
N GLN A 167 -4.99 14.20 9.69
CA GLN A 167 -6.22 14.32 10.48
C GLN A 167 -6.63 12.94 11.02
N PRO A 168 -7.04 12.83 12.29
CA PRO A 168 -7.56 11.58 12.84
C PRO A 168 -8.72 11.05 12.00
N LEU A 169 -8.69 9.75 11.70
CA LEU A 169 -9.84 9.07 11.13
C LEU A 169 -10.91 8.97 12.23
N THR A 170 -12.10 9.51 12.00
CA THR A 170 -13.24 9.35 12.91
C THR A 170 -13.99 8.07 12.57
N ASP A 171 -14.32 7.27 13.61
CA ASP A 171 -15.29 6.18 13.48
C ASP A 171 -16.63 6.79 13.00
N SER A 172 -17.10 6.40 11.82
CA SER A 172 -18.43 6.71 11.31
C SER A 172 -19.09 5.42 10.86
#